data_AF-X0YFD9-F1
#
_entry.id   AF-X0YFD9-F1
#
_cell.length_a   1.000
_cell.length_b   1.000
_cell.length_c   1.000
_cell.angle_alpha   90.00
_cell.angle_beta   90.00
_cell.angle_gamma   90.00
#
_symmetry.space_group_name_H-M   'P 1'
#
loop_
_entity.id
_entity.type
_entity.pdbx_description
1 polymer ?
#
loop_
_entity_poly.entity_id
_entity_poly.type
_entity_poly.pdbx_seq_one_letter_code
_entity_poly.pdbx_strand_id
1 'polypeptide(L)'
;MKRKYLTIPILALMTLVPLVSVFGFEHIDNINDGISVYFLVDLEMGENLEINVTHTEDGNFALFLFGSRPTQSFVNDDKTLNPTIFSVALNYSIDDDPYINYTISEPKIYYIELILIEV
;
A
#
# COMPACT_ATOMS: atom_id res chain seq x y z
N MET A 1 30.65 -25.80 40.29
CA MET A 1 29.78 -26.14 39.14
C MET A 1 29.83 -25.02 38.11
N LYS A 2 30.19 -25.35 36.87
CA LYS A 2 30.47 -24.44 35.75
C LYS A 2 29.17 -23.87 35.17
N ARG A 3 28.74 -22.69 35.61
CA ARG A 3 27.47 -22.06 35.18
C ARG A 3 27.67 -20.83 34.28
N LYS A 4 28.77 -20.77 33.50
CA LYS A 4 29.20 -19.57 32.76
C LYS A 4 29.16 -19.67 31.23
N TYR A 5 28.70 -20.78 30.64
CA TYR A 5 28.79 -21.00 29.18
C TYR A 5 27.45 -20.95 28.44
N LEU A 6 26.33 -20.68 29.11
CA LEU A 6 25.01 -20.65 28.46
C LEU A 6 24.67 -19.30 27.81
N THR A 7 25.40 -18.22 28.12
CA THR A 7 25.13 -16.88 27.58
C THR A 7 25.58 -16.73 26.12
N ILE A 8 26.69 -17.37 25.75
CA ILE A 8 27.26 -17.33 24.39
C ILE A 8 26.32 -17.95 23.35
N PRO A 9 25.77 -19.17 23.54
CA PRO A 9 24.85 -19.76 22.56
C PRO A 9 23.53 -19.00 22.44
N ILE A 10 23.04 -18.39 23.54
CA ILE A 10 21.81 -17.58 23.50
C ILE A 10 22.03 -16.28 22.70
N LEU A 11 23.17 -15.63 22.89
CA LEU A 11 23.51 -14.41 22.13
C LEU A 11 23.71 -14.71 20.64
N ALA A 12 24.34 -15.85 20.32
CA ALA A 12 24.46 -16.32 18.94
C ALA A 12 23.09 -16.65 18.31
N LEU A 13 22.16 -17.21 19.10
CA LEU A 13 20.80 -17.50 18.63
C LEU A 13 20.00 -16.22 18.33
N MET A 14 20.20 -15.15 19.10
CA MET A 14 19.57 -13.85 18.82
C MET A 14 20.06 -13.20 17.53
N THR A 15 21.31 -13.45 17.10
CA THR A 15 21.81 -12.95 15.80
C THR A 15 21.25 -13.68 14.57
N LEU A 16 20.58 -14.82 14.76
CA LEU A 16 19.97 -15.60 13.68
C LEU A 16 18.53 -15.17 13.37
N VAL A 17 17.92 -14.30 14.17
CA VAL A 17 16.59 -13.76 13.87
C VAL A 17 16.78 -12.59 12.90
N PRO A 18 16.30 -12.69 11.64
CA PRO A 18 16.36 -11.57 10.72
C PRO A 18 15.57 -10.41 11.33
N LEU A 19 16.24 -9.25 11.45
CA LEU A 19 15.61 -7.99 11.82
C LEU A 19 14.83 -7.46 10.61
N VAL A 20 13.72 -8.12 10.27
CA VAL A 20 12.75 -7.58 9.33
C VAL A 20 11.88 -6.57 10.08
N SER A 21 12.05 -5.29 9.75
CA SER A 21 11.18 -4.23 10.23
C SER A 21 9.90 -4.22 9.40
N VAL A 22 8.77 -4.51 10.03
CA VAL A 22 7.44 -4.31 9.43
C VAL A 22 6.92 -2.99 9.96
N PHE A 23 6.65 -2.04 9.07
CA PHE A 23 5.99 -0.78 9.39
C PHE A 23 4.54 -0.86 8.91
N GLY A 24 3.60 -0.63 9.84
CA GLY A 24 2.18 -0.58 9.55
C GLY A 24 1.61 0.80 9.91
N PHE A 25 0.71 1.29 9.09
CA PHE A 25 -0.03 2.52 9.32
C PHE A 25 -1.52 2.28 9.05
N GLU A 26 -2.37 2.83 9.90
CA GLU A 26 -3.83 2.79 9.75
C GLU A 26 -4.35 4.23 9.70
N HIS A 27 -5.24 4.50 8.74
CA HIS A 27 -5.85 5.80 8.55
C HIS A 27 -7.33 5.67 8.27
N ILE A 28 -8.12 6.53 8.90
CA ILE A 28 -9.56 6.64 8.68
C ILE A 28 -9.80 8.04 8.12
N ASP A 29 -10.40 8.10 6.93
CA ASP A 29 -10.76 9.34 6.26
C ASP A 29 -12.19 9.24 5.70
N ASN A 30 -12.84 10.39 5.50
CA ASN A 30 -14.17 10.47 4.89
C ASN A 30 -14.02 10.95 3.44
N ILE A 31 -14.31 10.06 2.49
CA ILE A 31 -14.21 10.36 1.07
C ILE A 31 -15.62 10.62 0.53
N ASN A 32 -15.86 11.84 0.03
CA ASN A 32 -17.12 12.20 -0.62
C ASN A 32 -17.01 12.07 -2.15
N ASP A 33 -18.15 11.96 -2.82
CA ASP A 33 -18.28 11.87 -4.27
C ASP A 33 -17.39 12.85 -5.05
N GLY A 34 -16.60 12.29 -5.97
CA GLY A 34 -15.73 13.04 -6.87
C GLY A 34 -14.38 13.46 -6.28
N ILE A 35 -14.03 12.99 -5.07
CA ILE A 35 -12.75 13.27 -4.43
C ILE A 35 -11.91 11.98 -4.41
N SER A 36 -10.71 12.03 -5.00
CA SER A 36 -9.68 11.01 -4.80
C SER A 36 -8.83 11.35 -3.58
N VAL A 37 -8.44 10.36 -2.78
CA VAL A 37 -7.47 10.51 -1.70
C VAL A 37 -6.13 9.93 -2.12
N TYR A 38 -5.05 10.64 -1.77
CA TYR A 38 -3.69 10.23 -2.09
C TYR A 38 -2.86 9.98 -0.84
N PHE A 39 -2.19 8.83 -0.80
CA PHE A 39 -1.14 8.53 0.17
C PHE A 39 0.20 8.41 -0.54
N LEU A 40 1.26 8.76 0.17
CA LEU A 40 2.64 8.68 -0.33
C LEU A 40 3.44 7.83 0.62
N VAL A 41 4.23 6.91 0.07
CA VAL A 41 5.10 6.04 0.85
C VAL A 41 6.46 5.96 0.17
N ASP A 42 7.51 6.20 0.93
CA ASP A 42 8.90 6.02 0.49
C ASP A 42 9.32 4.59 0.79
N LEU A 43 9.76 3.85 -0.22
CA LEU A 43 10.04 2.42 -0.13
C LEU A 43 11.35 2.06 -0.83
N GLU A 44 12.05 1.09 -0.25
CA GLU A 44 13.30 0.54 -0.75
C GLU A 44 13.07 -0.69 -1.63
N MET A 45 14.03 -0.96 -2.52
CA MET A 45 13.97 -2.15 -3.39
C MET A 45 13.92 -3.45 -2.58
N GLY A 46 12.99 -4.33 -2.92
CA GLY A 46 12.79 -5.62 -2.26
C GLY A 46 11.86 -5.58 -1.04
N GLU A 47 11.41 -4.40 -0.61
CA GLU A 47 10.34 -4.29 0.38
C GLU A 47 9.01 -4.77 -0.22
N ASN A 48 8.11 -5.23 0.65
CA ASN A 48 6.75 -5.60 0.26
C ASN A 48 5.78 -4.54 0.78
N LEU A 49 4.96 -4.02 -0.12
CA LEU A 49 3.87 -3.11 0.19
C LEU A 49 2.56 -3.90 0.20
N GLU A 50 1.87 -3.83 1.34
CA GLU A 50 0.54 -4.41 1.52
C GLU A 50 -0.43 -3.27 1.86
N ILE A 51 -1.51 -3.17 1.10
CA ILE A 51 -2.54 -2.16 1.26
C ILE A 51 -3.87 -2.91 1.33
N ASN A 52 -4.62 -2.66 2.40
CA ASN A 52 -5.97 -3.17 2.57
C ASN A 52 -6.90 -1.97 2.80
N VAL A 53 -8.00 -1.93 2.07
CA VAL A 53 -8.99 -0.85 2.14
C VAL A 53 -10.31 -1.48 2.56
N THR A 54 -10.90 -0.93 3.60
CA THR A 54 -12.24 -1.30 4.07
C THR A 54 -13.10 -0.06 4.12
N HIS A 55 -14.42 -0.25 4.01
CA HIS A 55 -15.39 0.83 4.08
C HIS A 55 -16.51 0.49 5.08
N THR A 56 -17.11 1.52 5.67
CA THR A 56 -18.18 1.37 6.68
C THR A 56 -19.57 1.75 6.16
N GLU A 57 -19.63 2.59 5.12
CA GLU A 57 -20.87 3.07 4.51
C GLU A 57 -21.01 2.55 3.07
N ASP A 58 -22.14 2.84 2.44
CA ASP A 58 -22.39 2.45 1.05
C ASP A 58 -21.42 3.21 0.11
N GLY A 59 -20.73 2.47 -0.75
CA GLY A 59 -19.79 3.01 -1.72
C GLY A 59 -18.59 2.09 -1.89
N ASN A 60 -18.16 1.91 -3.14
CA ASN A 60 -17.02 1.07 -3.46
C ASN A 60 -15.80 1.94 -3.76
N PHE A 61 -14.62 1.46 -3.39
CA PHE A 61 -13.38 2.15 -3.70
C PHE A 61 -12.61 1.42 -4.79
N ALA A 62 -12.04 2.18 -5.71
CA ALA A 62 -10.98 1.69 -6.58
C ALA A 62 -9.63 2.11 -5.98
N LEU A 63 -8.72 1.15 -5.83
CA LEU A 63 -7.38 1.33 -5.27
C LEU A 63 -6.35 1.22 -6.39
N PHE A 64 -5.49 2.22 -6.51
CA PHE A 64 -4.41 2.28 -7.50
C PHE A 64 -3.05 2.55 -6.86
N LEU A 65 -2.03 1.89 -7.37
CA LEU A 65 -0.62 2.12 -7.02
C LEU A 65 0.14 2.66 -8.25
N PHE A 66 0.83 3.77 -8.08
CA PHE A 66 1.65 4.39 -9.13
C PHE A 66 3.11 4.51 -8.70
N GLY A 67 4.02 4.29 -9.65
CA GLY A 67 5.46 4.48 -9.48
C GLY A 67 5.96 5.91 -9.72
N SER A 68 5.04 6.82 -10.05
CA SER A 68 5.31 8.25 -10.28
C SER A 68 4.03 9.05 -10.05
N ARG A 69 4.16 10.33 -9.68
CA ARG A 69 3.00 11.21 -9.45
C ARG A 69 2.09 11.27 -10.70
N PRO A 70 0.80 10.92 -10.59
CA PRO A 70 -0.17 11.18 -11.65
C PRO A 70 -0.22 12.68 -12.01
N THR A 71 -0.20 13.00 -13.30
CA THR A 71 -0.21 14.38 -13.81
C THR A 71 -1.57 14.82 -14.35
N GLN A 72 -2.53 13.90 -14.43
CA GLN A 72 -3.88 14.13 -14.92
C GLN A 72 -4.90 13.45 -14.00
N SER A 73 -6.13 13.94 -14.00
CA SER A 73 -7.24 13.21 -13.39
C SER A 73 -7.56 12.00 -14.26
N PHE A 74 -7.69 10.85 -13.62
CA PHE A 74 -8.18 9.62 -14.24
C PHE A 74 -9.67 9.36 -13.93
N VAL A 75 -10.36 10.33 -13.36
CA VAL A 75 -11.81 10.34 -13.17
C VAL A 75 -12.41 11.27 -14.22
N ASN A 76 -13.38 10.77 -14.99
CA ASN A 76 -14.12 11.53 -16.00
C ASN A 76 -15.17 12.44 -15.33
N ASP A 77 -15.72 13.40 -16.08
CA ASP A 77 -16.75 14.33 -15.59
C ASP A 77 -18.04 13.61 -15.14
N ASP A 78 -18.32 12.42 -15.70
CA ASP A 78 -19.44 11.55 -15.33
C ASP A 78 -19.11 10.61 -14.15
N LYS A 79 -18.00 10.88 -13.43
CA LYS A 79 -17.45 10.09 -12.33
C LYS A 79 -16.97 8.69 -12.68
N THR A 80 -17.01 8.29 -13.96
CA THR A 80 -16.45 7.01 -14.37
C THR A 80 -14.93 7.06 -14.44
N LEU A 81 -14.28 5.89 -14.34
CA LEU A 81 -12.83 5.79 -14.49
C LEU A 81 -12.41 5.94 -15.96
N ASN A 82 -11.42 6.80 -16.22
CA ASN A 82 -10.74 6.85 -17.50
C ASN A 82 -9.90 5.57 -17.66
N PRO A 83 -10.14 4.75 -18.71
CA PRO A 83 -9.49 3.45 -18.86
C PRO A 83 -7.97 3.52 -19.01
N THR A 84 -7.41 4.69 -19.32
CA THR A 84 -5.96 4.91 -19.36
C THR A 84 -5.29 4.60 -18.02
N ILE A 85 -6.00 4.76 -16.90
CA ILE A 85 -5.47 4.53 -15.54
C ILE A 85 -4.91 3.11 -15.39
N PHE A 86 -5.59 2.10 -15.93
CA PHE A 86 -5.21 0.69 -15.82
C PHE A 86 -3.91 0.35 -16.57
N SER A 87 -3.51 1.21 -17.51
CA SER A 87 -2.25 1.06 -18.26
C SER A 87 -1.07 1.80 -17.63
N VAL A 88 -1.34 2.76 -16.73
CA VAL A 88 -0.34 3.62 -16.09
C VAL A 88 -0.07 3.18 -14.65
N ALA A 89 -1.08 2.61 -13.97
CA ALA A 89 -0.92 2.03 -12.65
C ALA A 89 0.03 0.84 -12.68
N LEU A 90 0.87 0.71 -11.65
CA LEU A 90 1.72 -0.46 -11.43
C LEU A 90 0.90 -1.65 -10.95
N ASN A 91 -0.11 -1.39 -10.12
CA ASN A 91 -1.04 -2.38 -9.60
C ASN A 91 -2.35 -1.69 -9.22
N TYR A 92 -3.47 -2.42 -9.21
CA TYR A 92 -4.77 -1.89 -8.84
C TYR A 92 -5.72 -3.00 -8.37
N SER A 93 -6.76 -2.62 -7.61
CA SER A 93 -7.91 -3.47 -7.30
C SER A 93 -9.19 -2.62 -7.34
N ILE A 94 -10.26 -3.21 -7.87
CA ILE A 94 -11.60 -2.62 -8.00
C ILE A 94 -12.65 -3.53 -7.33
N ASP A 95 -12.20 -4.38 -6.41
CA ASP A 95 -13.06 -5.27 -5.62
C ASP A 95 -13.80 -4.46 -4.53
N ASP A 96 -14.79 -5.07 -3.87
CA ASP A 96 -15.55 -4.42 -2.77
C ASP A 96 -14.63 -4.00 -1.61
N ASP A 97 -13.68 -4.88 -1.26
CA ASP A 97 -12.61 -4.63 -0.29
C ASP A 97 -11.26 -4.64 -1.03
N PRO A 98 -10.81 -3.51 -1.59
CA PRO A 98 -9.62 -3.47 -2.42
C PRO A 98 -8.35 -3.85 -1.67
N TYR A 99 -7.55 -4.68 -2.32
CA TYR A 99 -6.29 -5.17 -1.77
C TYR A 99 -5.16 -5.09 -2.79
N ILE A 100 -4.00 -4.60 -2.37
CA ILE A 100 -2.76 -4.65 -3.14
C ILE A 100 -1.68 -5.31 -2.31
N ASN A 101 -0.99 -6.28 -2.93
CA ASN A 101 0.29 -6.80 -2.48
C ASN A 101 1.31 -6.63 -3.61
N TYR A 102 2.37 -5.88 -3.36
CA TYR A 102 3.35 -5.51 -4.37
C TYR A 102 4.77 -5.52 -3.82
N THR A 103 5.67 -6.23 -4.49
CA THR A 103 7.11 -6.21 -4.19
C THR A 103 7.80 -5.08 -4.95
N ILE A 104 8.52 -4.23 -4.21
CA ILE A 104 9.13 -3.01 -4.72
C ILE A 104 10.35 -3.33 -5.58
N SER A 105 10.36 -2.83 -6.81
CA SER A 105 11.42 -3.06 -7.80
C SER A 105 12.48 -1.96 -7.83
N GLU A 106 12.13 -0.75 -7.42
CA GLU A 106 13.00 0.43 -7.45
C GLU A 106 12.79 1.28 -6.19
N PRO A 107 13.88 1.83 -5.59
CA PRO A 107 13.76 2.69 -4.42
C PRO A 107 13.28 4.08 -4.82
N LYS A 108 12.07 4.47 -4.35
CA LYS A 108 11.43 5.76 -4.64
C LYS A 108 10.15 5.95 -3.82
N ILE A 109 9.57 7.13 -3.96
CA ILE A 109 8.21 7.42 -3.48
C ILE A 109 7.19 6.78 -4.43
N TYR A 110 6.32 5.96 -3.85
CA TYR A 110 5.13 5.41 -4.49
C TYR A 110 3.90 6.21 -4.09
N TYR A 111 2.93 6.26 -5.01
CA TYR A 111 1.70 7.02 -4.85
C TYR A 111 0.53 6.04 -4.83
N ILE A 112 -0.24 6.08 -3.76
CA ILE A 112 -1.45 5.29 -3.58
C ILE A 112 -2.62 6.23 -3.78
N GLU A 113 -3.55 5.86 -4.66
CA GLU A 113 -4.77 6.63 -4.92
C GLU A 113 -6.00 5.76 -4.60
N LEU A 114 -6.90 6.32 -3.80
CA LEU A 114 -8.24 5.78 -3.57
C LEU A 114 -9.26 6.66 -4.27
N ILE A 115 -10.13 6.04 -5.06
CA ILE A 115 -11.18 6.72 -5.81
C ILE A 115 -12.52 6.12 -5.39
N LEU A 116 -13.44 6.95 -4.88
CA LEU A 116 -14.82 6.51 -4.68
C LEU A 116 -15.49 6.31 -6.05
N ILE A 117 -16.03 5.13 -6.28
CA ILE A 117 -16.76 4.77 -7.49
C ILE A 117 -18.24 4.51 -7.18
N GLU A 118 -19.13 5.09 -7.99
CA GLU A 118 -20.53 4.69 -8.02
C GLU A 118 -20.65 3.37 -8.79
N VAL A 119 -21.32 2.38 -8.20
CA VAL A 119 -21.63 1.09 -8.86
C VAL A 119 -23.05 1.10 -9.41
#